data_AF-A0A9Q9FB77-F1
#
_entry.id   AF-A0A9Q9FB77-F1
#
_cell.length_a   1.000
_cell.length_b   1.000
_cell.length_c   1.000
_cell.angle_alpha   90.00
_cell.angle_beta   90.00
_cell.angle_gamma   90.00
#
_symmetry.space_group_name_H-M   'P 1'
#
loop_
_entity.id
_entity.type
_entity.pdbx_description
1 polymer ?
#
loop_
_entity_poly.entity_id
_entity_poly.type
_entity_poly.pdbx_seq_one_letter_code
_entity_poly.pdbx_strand_id
1 'polypeptide(L)'
;MAAQDTQKREEKHQNFFCMISGGRNVVFKAVMGLFLGIVKAQMDLASEIFKADISVKNGDLIKAESIYNTISQHFRDNSAFRKKYAEFLMSRGEYSEVIKRFEKDPEIKEKTKRASECLSILISNNVRLIATLIKESPYSKAVLEAYIQVCLIDEKLEEAEKFVKKSMSFFPNESAFLRQEMQLYFLRGMFSTGIKMLNNLKYKEIASLFASILEDYERIKKSNLSSKDKCKTLDRLVRTISLAESDSNFFPSIFSTLKLNVIFDLCKSGVEGGMQGLTSRAQYLHSKRNNDDTMYLYTMALTLDGNIEEAEEKFRLFKFRNTKLRNHISHRLEVAKEEREKKRREKEEKRHRRQQYMEENYGGIPRNKGDFLGYYKMLGFKEDEKPDEKEIKKAYRKIVVKNKKKKKNENEEKEWEENFKKINKAFGVLGDKKKRDMYDKGIDPDNPQQPSPGFGNDPFQKIFKGFGNFRFFDFPNQGRRGRRSTTTYFYF
;
A
#
# COMPACT_ATOMS: atom_id res chain seq x y z
N MET A 1 4.11 81.91 74.46
CA MET A 1 5.46 81.29 74.58
C MET A 1 5.45 79.76 74.68
N ALA A 2 4.32 79.06 74.44
CA ALA A 2 4.26 77.59 74.54
C ALA A 2 4.10 76.86 73.20
N ALA A 3 4.08 77.57 72.06
CA ALA A 3 3.87 76.98 70.73
C ALA A 3 5.14 76.85 69.87
N GLN A 4 6.27 77.44 70.29
CA GLN A 4 7.55 77.35 69.55
C GLN A 4 8.48 76.25 70.08
N ASP A 5 8.23 75.70 71.27
CA ASP A 5 9.05 74.62 71.85
C ASP A 5 8.59 73.20 71.45
N THR A 6 7.34 73.05 71.00
CA THR A 6 6.78 71.77 70.52
C THR A 6 7.25 71.44 69.10
N GLN A 7 7.29 72.44 68.20
CA GLN A 7 7.78 72.26 66.82
C GLN A 7 9.27 71.88 66.75
N LYS A 8 10.11 72.42 67.65
CA LYS A 8 11.56 72.14 67.70
C LYS A 8 11.90 70.75 68.23
N ARG A 9 11.00 70.12 69.01
CA ARG A 9 11.15 68.73 69.50
C ARG A 9 10.74 67.72 68.43
N GLU A 10 9.72 67.99 67.63
CA GLU A 10 9.25 67.08 66.57
C GLU A 10 10.23 66.96 65.39
N GLU A 11 10.87 68.06 64.96
CA GLU A 11 11.91 68.02 63.91
C GLU A 11 13.17 67.25 64.35
N LYS A 12 13.53 67.29 65.64
CA LYS A 12 14.65 66.50 66.18
C LYS A 12 14.35 65.00 66.19
N HIS A 13 13.10 64.61 66.47
CA HIS A 13 12.69 63.21 66.47
C HIS A 13 12.55 62.62 65.05
N GLN A 14 12.09 63.41 64.07
CA GLN A 14 12.03 62.97 62.67
C GLN A 14 13.42 62.81 62.03
N ASN A 15 14.36 63.71 62.32
CA ASN A 15 15.75 63.59 61.83
C ASN A 15 16.50 62.42 62.47
N PHE A 16 16.22 62.07 63.74
CA PHE A 16 16.80 60.91 64.41
C PHE A 16 16.26 59.59 63.86
N PHE A 17 14.96 59.52 63.54
CA PHE A 17 14.35 58.33 62.89
C PHE A 17 14.83 58.13 61.45
N CYS A 18 15.14 59.21 60.72
CA CYS A 18 15.69 59.13 59.36
C CYS A 18 17.15 58.64 59.34
N MET A 19 17.96 59.01 60.35
CA MET A 19 19.32 58.46 60.52
C MET A 19 19.33 56.97 60.91
N ILE A 20 18.35 56.52 61.72
CA ILE A 20 18.26 55.12 62.16
C ILE A 20 17.77 54.20 61.04
N SER A 21 16.90 54.67 60.13
CA SER A 21 16.43 53.89 58.97
C SER A 21 17.51 53.78 57.87
N GLY A 22 18.28 54.85 57.64
CA GLY A 22 19.45 54.84 56.77
C GLY A 22 20.57 53.91 57.28
N GLY A 23 20.88 53.98 58.58
CA GLY A 23 21.88 53.13 59.24
C GLY A 23 21.50 51.65 59.24
N ARG A 24 20.23 51.29 59.49
CA ARG A 24 19.77 49.89 59.42
C ARG A 24 19.86 49.31 58.02
N ASN A 25 19.56 50.08 56.98
CA ASN A 25 19.70 49.62 55.59
C ASN A 25 21.17 49.46 55.16
N VAL A 26 22.07 50.32 55.64
CA VAL A 26 23.51 50.20 55.39
C VAL A 26 24.11 49.02 56.16
N VAL A 27 23.74 48.84 57.43
CA VAL A 27 24.17 47.69 58.25
C VAL A 27 23.56 46.39 57.72
N PHE A 28 22.30 46.36 57.30
CA PHE A 28 21.69 45.18 56.67
C PHE A 28 22.36 44.84 55.33
N LYS A 29 22.68 45.84 54.50
CA LYS A 29 23.47 45.64 53.27
C LYS A 29 24.91 45.20 53.55
N ALA A 30 25.54 45.70 54.61
CA ALA A 30 26.89 45.31 55.01
C ALA A 30 26.93 43.90 55.63
N VAL A 31 25.94 43.56 56.46
CA VAL A 31 25.77 42.23 57.07
C VAL A 31 25.36 41.22 56.00
N MET A 32 24.45 41.56 55.08
CA MET A 32 24.17 40.73 53.91
C MET A 32 25.38 40.64 52.99
N GLY A 33 26.15 41.71 52.81
CA GLY A 33 27.40 41.70 52.04
C GLY A 33 28.48 40.81 52.66
N LEU A 34 28.59 40.80 54.00
CA LEU A 34 29.47 39.91 54.77
C LEU A 34 28.96 38.47 54.76
N PHE A 35 27.66 38.25 54.93
CA PHE A 35 27.03 36.93 54.89
C PHE A 35 27.11 36.32 53.49
N LEU A 36 26.80 37.11 52.45
CA LEU A 36 27.01 36.74 51.05
C LEU A 36 28.50 36.57 50.73
N GLY A 37 29.39 37.34 51.35
CA GLY A 37 30.84 37.20 51.23
C GLY A 37 31.38 35.91 51.86
N ILE A 38 30.84 35.51 53.02
CA ILE A 38 31.17 34.26 53.73
C ILE A 38 30.61 33.06 52.96
N VAL A 39 29.38 33.14 52.44
CA VAL A 39 28.79 32.10 51.56
C VAL A 39 29.55 32.00 50.24
N LYS A 40 29.97 33.13 49.65
CA LYS A 40 30.83 33.20 48.46
C LYS A 40 32.24 32.64 48.71
N ALA A 41 32.72 32.66 49.96
CA ALA A 41 33.98 32.03 50.36
C ALA A 41 33.85 30.51 50.63
N GLN A 42 32.64 29.99 50.86
CA GLN A 42 32.39 28.55 51.09
C GLN A 42 31.90 27.79 49.85
N MET A 43 31.26 28.44 48.88
CA MET A 43 30.83 27.81 47.63
C MET A 43 31.96 27.75 46.60
N ASP A 44 32.55 26.57 46.43
CA ASP A 44 33.38 26.28 45.26
C ASP A 44 32.48 26.11 44.02
N LEU A 45 32.49 27.12 43.13
CA LEU A 45 31.73 27.14 41.89
C LEU A 45 31.97 25.89 41.02
N ALA A 46 33.23 25.41 40.96
CA ALA A 46 33.56 24.24 40.14
C ALA A 46 32.92 22.97 40.72
N SER A 47 32.95 22.82 42.05
CA SER A 47 32.30 21.73 42.77
C SER A 47 30.78 21.72 42.59
N GLU A 48 30.12 22.88 42.70
CA GLU A 48 28.67 22.99 42.53
C GLU A 48 28.22 22.75 41.08
N ILE A 49 28.95 23.26 40.09
CA ILE A 49 28.71 22.93 38.68
C ILE A 49 28.86 21.42 38.45
N PHE A 50 29.90 20.80 39.03
CA PHE A 50 30.12 19.36 38.90
C PHE A 50 28.97 18.55 39.53
N LYS A 51 28.45 18.96 40.68
CA LYS A 51 27.25 18.35 41.29
C LYS A 51 26.04 18.47 40.37
N ALA A 52 25.82 19.63 39.75
CA ALA A 52 24.73 19.82 38.79
C ALA A 52 24.89 18.89 37.58
N ASP A 53 26.10 18.79 37.02
CA ASP A 53 26.41 17.91 35.87
C ASP A 53 26.19 16.42 36.20
N ILE A 54 26.52 15.99 37.42
CA ILE A 54 26.19 14.64 37.90
C ILE A 54 24.68 14.43 37.95
N SER A 55 23.92 15.40 38.49
CA SER A 55 22.45 15.33 38.51
C SER A 55 21.86 15.23 37.11
N VAL A 56 22.37 16.00 36.14
CA VAL A 56 21.98 15.90 34.72
C VAL A 56 22.28 14.52 34.14
N LYS A 57 23.50 13.99 34.38
CA LYS A 57 23.89 12.66 33.91
C LYS A 57 23.01 11.54 34.49
N ASN A 58 22.59 11.70 35.74
CA ASN A 58 21.69 10.78 36.42
C ASN A 58 20.21 10.98 36.06
N GLY A 59 19.87 11.99 35.26
CA GLY A 59 18.48 12.26 34.86
C GLY A 59 17.67 13.10 35.83
N ASP A 60 18.27 13.58 36.91
CA ASP A 60 17.60 14.39 37.93
C ASP A 60 17.64 15.87 37.54
N LEU A 61 16.84 16.21 36.52
CA LEU A 61 16.80 17.55 35.92
C LEU A 61 16.28 18.61 36.89
N ILE A 62 15.40 18.23 37.82
CA ILE A 62 14.84 19.12 38.85
C ILE A 62 15.93 19.49 39.85
N LYS A 63 16.69 18.51 40.34
CA LYS A 63 17.81 18.77 41.24
C LYS A 63 18.90 19.60 40.55
N ALA A 64 19.23 19.28 39.30
CA ALA A 64 20.18 20.08 38.52
C ALA A 64 19.73 21.54 38.40
N GLU A 65 18.45 21.78 38.09
CA GLU A 65 17.89 23.13 37.99
C GLU A 65 17.94 23.88 39.33
N SER A 66 17.62 23.20 40.43
CA SER A 66 17.73 23.77 41.79
C SER A 66 19.17 24.20 42.12
N ILE A 67 20.16 23.37 41.77
CA ILE A 67 21.58 23.69 41.95
C ILE A 67 21.97 24.90 41.09
N TYR A 68 21.62 24.90 39.79
CA TYR A 68 21.91 26.03 38.90
C TYR A 68 21.24 27.33 39.37
N ASN A 69 20.00 27.28 39.88
CA ASN A 69 19.31 28.43 40.45
C ASN A 69 20.02 28.96 41.70
N THR A 70 20.51 28.08 42.57
CA THR A 70 21.29 28.45 43.76
C THR A 70 22.61 29.13 43.36
N ILE A 71 23.35 28.55 42.41
CA ILE A 71 24.59 29.14 41.89
C ILE A 71 24.31 30.52 41.26
N SER A 72 23.18 30.67 40.55
CA SER A 72 22.82 31.92 39.89
C SER A 72 22.64 33.11 40.84
N GLN A 73 22.27 32.88 42.10
CA GLN A 73 22.12 33.93 43.11
C GLN A 73 23.46 34.59 43.49
N HIS A 74 24.56 33.85 43.37
CA HIS A 74 25.88 34.28 43.83
C HIS A 74 26.89 34.51 42.69
N PHE A 75 26.73 33.83 41.55
CA PHE A 75 27.70 33.80 40.45
C PHE A 75 27.12 34.25 39.10
N ARG A 76 26.05 35.05 39.09
CA ARG A 76 25.39 35.52 37.85
C ARG A 76 26.35 36.17 36.85
N ASP A 77 27.31 36.94 37.34
CA ASP A 77 28.28 37.67 36.51
C ASP A 77 29.54 36.85 36.16
N ASN A 78 29.60 35.58 36.57
CA ASN A 78 30.71 34.70 36.23
C ASN A 78 30.52 34.07 34.83
N SER A 79 31.50 34.26 33.95
CA SER A 79 31.50 33.75 32.57
C SER A 79 31.34 32.22 32.47
N ALA A 80 32.11 31.47 33.27
CA ALA A 80 32.11 30.01 33.24
C ALA A 80 30.75 29.46 33.70
N PHE A 81 30.15 30.07 34.73
CA PHE A 81 28.80 29.74 35.17
C PHE A 81 27.78 29.98 34.06
N ARG A 82 27.75 31.19 33.46
CA ARG A 82 26.77 31.52 32.42
C ARG A 82 26.88 30.59 31.22
N LYS A 83 28.11 30.25 30.79
CA LYS A 83 28.36 29.29 29.71
C LYS A 83 27.79 27.90 30.04
N LYS A 84 28.05 27.39 31.24
CA LYS A 84 27.54 26.09 31.71
C LYS A 84 26.03 26.08 31.88
N TYR A 85 25.47 27.17 32.39
CA TYR A 85 24.03 27.27 32.55
C TYR A 85 23.31 27.36 31.20
N ALA A 86 23.87 28.08 30.22
CA ALA A 86 23.38 28.06 28.86
C ALA A 86 23.44 26.65 28.24
N GLU A 87 24.52 25.88 28.45
CA GLU A 87 24.62 24.47 28.04
C GLU A 87 23.52 23.60 28.66
N PHE A 88 23.27 23.76 29.96
CA PHE A 88 22.20 23.05 30.65
C PHE A 88 20.82 23.37 30.08
N LEU A 89 20.49 24.65 29.89
CA LEU A 89 19.21 25.07 29.31
C LEU A 89 19.05 24.56 27.86
N MET A 90 20.11 24.64 27.05
CA MET A 90 20.11 24.05 25.71
C MET A 90 19.88 22.53 25.76
N SER A 91 20.48 21.80 26.71
CA SER A 91 20.31 20.34 26.83
C SER A 91 18.86 19.91 27.11
N ARG A 92 18.07 20.79 27.71
CA ARG A 92 16.62 20.65 27.98
C ARG A 92 15.74 21.18 26.84
N GLY A 93 16.33 21.80 25.83
CA GLY A 93 15.62 22.43 24.70
C GLY A 93 14.96 23.76 25.06
N GLU A 94 15.39 24.42 26.14
CA GLU A 94 14.85 25.72 26.59
C GLU A 94 15.53 26.89 25.87
N TYR A 95 15.52 26.83 24.54
CA TYR A 95 16.25 27.78 23.70
C TYR A 95 15.79 29.23 23.87
N SER A 96 14.47 29.44 24.04
CA SER A 96 13.92 30.77 24.27
C SER A 96 14.48 31.43 25.53
N GLU A 97 14.74 30.63 26.58
CA GLU A 97 15.28 31.14 27.83
C GLU A 97 16.77 31.47 27.70
N VAL A 98 17.52 30.67 26.93
CA VAL A 98 18.92 30.98 26.59
C VAL A 98 19.03 32.32 25.85
N ILE A 99 18.19 32.52 24.83
CA ILE A 99 18.16 33.77 24.06
C ILE A 99 17.80 34.92 24.99
N LYS A 100 16.67 34.83 25.70
CA LYS A 100 16.18 35.89 26.59
C LYS A 100 17.20 36.31 27.64
N ARG A 101 17.95 35.37 28.22
CA ARG A 101 18.90 35.65 29.31
C ARG A 101 20.25 36.17 28.83
N PHE A 102 20.73 35.68 27.69
CA PHE A 102 22.12 35.87 27.27
C PHE A 102 22.29 36.62 25.94
N GLU A 103 21.21 37.08 25.28
CA GLU A 103 21.29 37.78 23.98
C GLU A 103 22.28 38.95 23.96
N LYS A 104 22.37 39.70 25.06
CA LYS A 104 23.27 40.86 25.20
C LYS A 104 24.67 40.49 25.72
N ASP A 105 24.94 39.22 25.99
CA ASP A 105 26.22 38.76 26.52
C ASP A 105 27.22 38.47 25.38
N PRO A 106 28.30 39.26 25.23
CA PRO A 106 29.26 39.07 24.14
C PRO A 106 30.01 37.75 24.25
N GLU A 107 30.21 37.19 25.45
CA GLU A 107 30.97 35.95 25.67
C GLU A 107 30.16 34.69 25.32
N ILE A 108 28.83 34.80 25.24
CA ILE A 108 27.90 33.67 25.00
C ILE A 108 27.19 33.80 23.65
N LYS A 109 27.54 34.82 22.87
CA LYS A 109 26.94 35.15 21.56
C LYS A 109 26.84 33.96 20.60
N GLU A 110 27.85 33.08 20.57
CA GLU A 110 27.82 31.89 19.70
C GLU A 110 26.73 30.89 20.14
N LYS A 111 26.59 30.67 21.45
CA LYS A 111 25.56 29.78 22.00
C LYS A 111 24.17 30.35 21.84
N THR A 112 23.97 31.67 21.98
CA THR A 112 22.66 32.29 21.74
C THR A 112 22.26 32.26 20.28
N LYS A 113 23.22 32.44 19.36
CA LYS A 113 23.00 32.22 17.93
C LYS A 113 22.57 30.76 17.68
N ARG A 114 23.31 29.79 18.22
CA ARG A 114 22.96 28.37 18.07
C ARG A 114 21.59 28.05 18.67
N ALA A 115 21.25 28.59 19.84
CA ALA A 115 19.93 28.44 20.43
C ALA A 115 18.81 28.99 19.53
N SER A 116 19.05 30.11 18.84
CA SER A 116 18.10 30.67 17.86
C SER A 116 17.86 29.72 16.67
N GLU A 117 18.93 29.11 16.16
CA GLU A 117 18.84 28.09 15.11
C GLU A 117 18.05 26.85 15.59
N CYS A 118 18.37 26.31 16.77
CA CYS A 118 17.67 25.16 17.33
C CYS A 118 16.20 25.47 17.62
N LEU A 119 15.88 26.69 18.07
CA LEU A 119 14.50 27.14 18.27
C LEU A 119 13.72 27.18 16.95
N SER A 120 14.33 27.66 15.87
CA SER A 120 13.70 27.67 14.55
C SER A 120 13.38 26.25 14.06
N ILE A 121 14.27 25.28 14.33
CA ILE A 121 14.05 23.87 14.03
C ILE A 121 12.89 23.31 14.89
N LEU A 122 12.86 23.64 16.19
CA LEU A 122 11.81 23.18 17.10
C LEU A 122 10.41 23.66 16.67
N ILE A 123 10.30 24.91 16.21
CA ILE A 123 9.04 25.53 15.78
C ILE A 123 8.60 25.03 14.38
N SER A 124 9.52 24.49 13.57
CA SER A 124 9.23 24.03 12.20
C SER A 124 8.14 22.95 12.11
N ASN A 125 7.80 22.29 13.24
CA ASN A 125 6.89 21.15 13.33
C ASN A 125 7.28 19.96 12.42
N ASN A 126 8.53 19.94 11.94
CA ASN A 126 9.06 18.84 11.14
C ASN A 126 9.76 17.84 12.07
N VAL A 127 9.09 16.72 12.33
CA VAL A 127 9.55 15.68 13.25
C VAL A 127 10.98 15.19 12.91
N ARG A 128 11.32 15.03 11.63
CA ARG A 128 12.66 14.59 11.22
C ARG A 128 13.74 15.63 11.52
N LEU A 129 13.45 16.91 11.29
CA LEU A 129 14.38 18.00 11.62
C LEU A 129 14.55 18.12 13.13
N ILE A 130 13.46 18.08 13.90
CA ILE A 130 13.50 18.16 15.37
C ILE A 130 14.34 17.01 15.95
N ALA A 131 14.19 15.79 15.43
CA ALA A 131 14.97 14.63 15.85
C ALA A 131 16.49 14.81 15.69
N THR A 132 16.95 15.67 14.75
CA THR A 132 18.40 15.95 14.59
C THR A 132 19.01 16.62 15.81
N LEU A 133 18.21 17.29 16.64
CA LEU A 133 18.64 17.98 17.85
C LEU A 133 18.95 17.03 19.01
N ILE A 134 18.77 15.71 18.86
CA ILE A 134 18.92 14.74 19.96
C ILE A 134 20.31 14.79 20.65
N LYS A 135 21.36 15.17 19.91
CA LYS A 135 22.71 15.31 20.46
C LYS A 135 22.87 16.59 21.28
N GLU A 136 22.22 17.67 20.85
CA GLU A 136 22.29 18.97 21.51
C GLU A 136 21.36 19.07 22.70
N SER A 137 20.18 18.45 22.59
CA SER A 137 19.10 18.51 23.56
C SER A 137 18.59 17.12 23.95
N PRO A 138 19.44 16.28 24.54
CA PRO A 138 19.12 14.89 24.88
C PRO A 138 18.09 14.74 26.00
N TYR A 139 17.69 15.84 26.65
CA TYR A 139 16.71 15.89 27.73
C TYR A 139 15.47 16.73 27.38
N SER A 140 15.41 17.26 26.15
CA SER A 140 14.22 17.98 25.71
C SER A 140 13.09 17.00 25.39
N LYS A 141 11.93 17.21 26.03
CA LYS A 141 10.72 16.41 25.80
C LYS A 141 10.36 16.36 24.31
N ALA A 142 10.24 17.51 23.65
CA ALA A 142 9.86 17.61 22.24
C ALA A 142 10.88 16.91 21.32
N VAL A 143 12.18 17.02 21.61
CA VAL A 143 13.23 16.35 20.83
C VAL A 143 13.20 14.84 21.04
N LEU A 144 13.01 14.37 22.27
CA LEU A 144 12.87 12.95 22.59
C LEU A 144 11.64 12.34 21.92
N GLU A 145 10.48 13.01 22.02
CA GLU A 145 9.25 12.59 21.35
C GLU A 145 9.46 12.48 19.84
N ALA A 146 10.05 13.51 19.22
CA ALA A 146 10.33 13.50 17.79
C ALA A 146 11.34 12.42 17.38
N TYR A 147 12.39 12.22 18.17
CA TYR A 147 13.41 11.19 17.91
C TYR A 147 12.83 9.79 17.96
N ILE A 148 12.08 9.47 19.02
CA ILE A 148 11.37 8.19 19.15
C ILE A 148 10.44 8.00 17.96
N GLN A 149 9.68 9.04 17.59
CA GLN A 149 8.76 9.00 16.46
C GLN A 149 9.47 8.68 15.14
N VAL A 150 10.64 9.27 14.88
CA VAL A 150 11.47 8.93 13.71
C VAL A 150 11.96 7.49 13.77
N CYS A 151 12.41 7.01 14.94
CA CYS A 151 12.82 5.62 15.11
C CYS A 151 11.66 4.65 14.82
N LEU A 152 10.43 4.96 15.23
CA LEU A 152 9.25 4.15 14.89
C LEU A 152 8.98 4.17 13.37
N ILE A 153 9.07 5.33 12.73
CA ILE A 153 8.87 5.49 11.27
C ILE A 153 9.91 4.72 10.46
N ASP A 154 11.17 4.78 10.89
CA ASP A 154 12.29 4.12 10.23
C ASP A 154 12.47 2.65 10.71
N GLU A 155 11.50 2.11 11.45
CA GLU A 155 11.45 0.73 11.98
C GLU A 155 12.67 0.33 12.84
N LYS A 156 13.32 1.30 13.50
CA LYS A 156 14.42 1.10 14.46
C LYS A 156 13.87 0.82 15.87
N LEU A 157 13.21 -0.33 16.04
CA LEU A 157 12.40 -0.63 17.21
C LEU A 157 13.22 -0.81 18.51
N GLU A 158 14.46 -1.30 18.45
CA GLU A 158 15.34 -1.44 19.62
C GLU A 158 15.80 -0.07 20.12
N GLU A 159 16.13 0.83 19.19
CA GLU A 159 16.51 2.20 19.51
C GLU A 159 15.32 2.98 20.06
N ALA A 160 14.14 2.84 19.46
CA ALA A 160 12.91 3.43 19.98
C ALA A 160 12.64 2.98 21.43
N GLU A 161 12.75 1.69 21.74
CA GLU A 161 12.55 1.17 23.10
C GLU A 161 13.51 1.79 24.11
N LYS A 162 14.80 1.89 23.75
CA LYS A 162 15.82 2.48 24.60
C LYS A 162 15.47 3.93 24.94
N PHE A 163 15.06 4.72 23.95
CA PHE A 163 14.71 6.12 24.17
C PHE A 163 13.36 6.30 24.85
N VAL A 164 12.39 5.43 24.63
CA VAL A 164 11.12 5.41 25.38
C VAL A 164 11.38 5.17 26.86
N LYS A 165 12.14 4.14 27.24
CA LYS A 165 12.52 3.87 28.64
C LYS A 165 13.29 5.03 29.26
N LYS A 166 14.26 5.58 28.55
CA LYS A 166 15.01 6.77 28.97
C LYS A 166 14.07 7.96 29.22
N SER A 167 13.14 8.21 28.32
CA SER A 167 12.21 9.35 28.42
C SER A 167 11.24 9.18 29.58
N MET A 168 10.70 7.97 29.80
CA MET A 168 9.83 7.69 30.95
C MET A 168 10.58 7.77 32.29
N SER A 169 11.90 7.57 32.33
CA SER A 169 12.68 7.81 33.55
C SER A 169 12.75 9.28 33.95
N PHE A 170 12.73 10.19 32.98
CA PHE A 170 12.72 11.64 33.22
C PHE A 170 11.30 12.20 33.34
N PHE A 171 10.35 11.59 32.63
CA PHE A 171 8.99 12.08 32.44
C PHE A 171 7.96 10.93 32.66
N PRO A 172 7.83 10.41 33.89
CA PRO A 172 7.09 9.17 34.16
C PRO A 172 5.58 9.24 33.88
N ASN A 173 4.98 10.43 33.93
CA ASN A 173 3.53 10.62 33.76
C ASN A 173 3.15 11.22 32.40
N GLU A 174 4.09 11.28 31.45
CA GLU A 174 3.83 11.88 30.15
C GLU A 174 3.11 10.93 29.19
N SER A 175 1.88 11.30 28.84
CA SER A 175 1.00 10.49 27.98
C SER A 175 1.58 10.25 26.57
N ALA A 176 2.45 11.13 26.08
CA ALA A 176 3.09 10.99 24.78
C ALA A 176 4.04 9.78 24.73
N PHE A 177 4.89 9.61 25.74
CA PHE A 177 5.82 8.47 25.79
C PHE A 177 5.10 7.15 26.02
N LEU A 178 4.03 7.14 26.85
CA LEU A 178 3.17 5.96 27.02
C LEU A 178 2.48 5.57 25.71
N ARG A 179 2.07 6.55 24.89
CA ARG A 179 1.50 6.32 23.56
C ARG A 179 2.54 5.72 22.61
N GLN A 180 3.77 6.21 22.62
CA GLN A 180 4.86 5.70 21.79
C GLN A 180 5.29 4.29 22.20
N GLU A 181 5.31 3.99 23.51
CA GLU A 181 5.52 2.65 24.04
C GLU A 181 4.43 1.68 23.57
N MET A 182 3.17 2.11 23.64
CA MET A 182 2.05 1.34 23.11
C MET A 182 2.22 1.04 21.61
N GLN A 183 2.55 2.05 20.80
CA GLN A 183 2.80 1.85 19.36
C GLN A 183 3.94 0.85 19.11
N LEU A 184 5.01 0.92 19.89
CA LEU A 184 6.15 0.01 19.81
C LEU A 184 5.72 -1.46 20.02
N TYR A 185 4.82 -1.75 20.97
CA TYR A 185 4.31 -3.11 21.17
C TYR A 185 3.57 -3.63 19.94
N PHE A 186 2.73 -2.80 19.30
CA PHE A 186 2.05 -3.18 18.07
C PHE A 186 3.01 -3.43 16.91
N LEU A 187 4.01 -2.56 16.74
CA LEU A 187 5.01 -2.71 15.68
C LEU A 187 5.85 -3.98 15.85
N ARG A 188 6.13 -4.39 17.10
CA ARG A 188 6.78 -5.67 17.43
C ARG A 188 5.88 -6.90 17.33
N GLY A 189 4.58 -6.73 17.07
CA GLY A 189 3.62 -7.84 17.05
C GLY A 189 3.19 -8.33 18.44
N MET A 190 3.51 -7.59 19.51
CA MET A 190 3.08 -7.87 20.88
C MET A 190 1.65 -7.34 21.13
N PHE A 191 0.70 -7.83 20.33
CA PHE A 191 -0.64 -7.26 20.24
C PHE A 191 -1.44 -7.33 21.55
N SER A 192 -1.31 -8.41 22.33
CA SER A 192 -2.04 -8.56 23.59
C SER A 192 -1.66 -7.48 24.61
N THR A 193 -0.37 -7.18 24.74
CA THR A 193 0.13 -6.08 25.59
C THR A 193 -0.31 -4.73 25.04
N GLY A 194 -0.19 -4.51 23.73
CA GLY A 194 -0.64 -3.28 23.07
C GLY A 194 -2.13 -2.99 23.30
N ILE A 195 -3.00 -3.98 23.15
CA ILE A 195 -4.46 -3.85 23.39
C ILE A 195 -4.75 -3.48 24.86
N LYS A 196 -4.05 -4.11 25.82
CA LYS A 196 -4.18 -3.74 27.25
C LYS A 196 -3.81 -2.27 27.48
N MET A 197 -2.72 -1.80 26.86
CA MET A 197 -2.30 -0.41 26.97
C MET A 197 -3.28 0.56 26.32
N LEU A 198 -3.85 0.24 25.15
CA LEU A 198 -4.89 1.08 24.53
C LEU A 198 -6.08 1.28 25.49
N ASN A 199 -6.53 0.21 26.15
CA ASN A 199 -7.60 0.30 27.15
C ASN A 199 -7.22 1.21 28.33
N ASN A 200 -6.01 1.06 28.86
CA ASN A 200 -5.50 1.90 29.95
C ASN A 200 -5.39 3.38 29.55
N LEU A 201 -5.03 3.64 28.29
CA LEU A 201 -4.92 4.97 27.70
C LEU A 201 -6.26 5.53 27.18
N LYS A 202 -7.38 4.87 27.49
CA LYS A 202 -8.76 5.27 27.13
C LYS A 202 -9.09 5.19 25.62
N TYR A 203 -8.31 4.47 24.81
CA TYR A 203 -8.62 4.16 23.41
C TYR A 203 -9.46 2.88 23.26
N LYS A 204 -10.59 2.80 23.98
CA LYS A 204 -11.39 1.57 24.11
C LYS A 204 -11.96 1.07 22.78
N GLU A 205 -12.46 1.97 21.93
CA GLU A 205 -13.04 1.63 20.63
C GLU A 205 -12.01 1.05 19.66
N ILE A 206 -10.83 1.66 19.59
CA ILE A 206 -9.73 1.16 18.77
C ILE A 206 -9.22 -0.18 19.33
N ALA A 207 -9.15 -0.32 20.66
CA ALA A 207 -8.76 -1.57 21.30
C ALA A 207 -9.70 -2.73 20.97
N SER A 208 -11.03 -2.50 21.03
CA SER A 208 -12.02 -3.52 20.71
C SER A 208 -12.02 -3.86 19.22
N LEU A 209 -11.90 -2.86 18.34
CA LEU A 209 -11.77 -3.06 16.90
C LEU A 209 -10.53 -3.90 16.56
N PHE A 210 -9.37 -3.56 17.12
CA PHE A 210 -8.14 -4.31 16.90
C PHE A 210 -8.28 -5.75 17.41
N ALA A 211 -8.82 -5.94 18.61
CA ALA A 211 -9.02 -7.26 19.20
C ALA A 211 -9.93 -8.14 18.33
N SER A 212 -11.03 -7.58 17.81
CA SER A 212 -11.95 -8.28 16.92
C SER A 212 -11.28 -8.70 15.61
N ILE A 213 -10.51 -7.81 14.97
CA ILE A 213 -9.76 -8.12 13.75
C ILE A 213 -8.72 -9.22 14.01
N LEU A 214 -8.02 -9.15 15.14
CA LEU A 214 -7.02 -10.15 15.53
C LEU A 214 -7.66 -11.53 15.79
N GLU A 215 -8.82 -11.56 16.43
CA GLU A 215 -9.57 -12.79 16.67
C GLU A 215 -10.05 -13.43 15.35
N ASP A 216 -10.59 -12.60 14.44
CA ASP A 216 -10.98 -13.05 13.11
C ASP A 216 -9.79 -13.63 12.33
N TYR A 217 -8.63 -12.99 12.40
CA TYR A 217 -7.40 -13.47 11.79
C TYR A 217 -6.98 -14.85 12.32
N GLU A 218 -6.93 -15.01 13.65
CA GLU A 218 -6.56 -16.29 14.27
C GLU A 218 -7.60 -17.40 14.00
N ARG A 219 -8.89 -17.05 13.92
CA ARG A 219 -9.94 -17.99 13.50
C ARG A 219 -9.73 -18.47 12.06
N ILE A 220 -9.38 -17.56 11.14
CA ILE A 220 -9.12 -17.93 9.74
C ILE A 220 -7.90 -18.86 9.65
N LYS A 221 -6.82 -18.58 10.39
CA LYS A 221 -5.61 -19.42 10.39
C LYS A 221 -5.90 -20.86 10.84
N LYS A 222 -6.69 -21.01 11.90
CA LYS A 222 -7.06 -22.32 12.47
C LYS A 222 -8.17 -23.05 11.71
N SER A 223 -8.82 -22.38 10.74
CA SER A 223 -9.91 -22.97 10.00
C SER A 223 -9.47 -24.10 9.05
N ASN A 224 -10.38 -25.02 8.75
CA ASN A 224 -10.21 -26.09 7.76
C ASN A 224 -10.61 -25.66 6.34
N LEU A 225 -10.64 -24.34 6.07
CA LEU A 225 -10.98 -23.81 4.75
C LEU A 225 -9.94 -24.22 3.70
N SER A 226 -10.39 -24.35 2.44
CA SER A 226 -9.48 -24.54 1.30
C SER A 226 -8.52 -23.34 1.16
N SER A 227 -7.33 -23.54 0.58
CA SER A 227 -6.37 -22.43 0.40
C SER A 227 -6.96 -21.28 -0.42
N LYS A 228 -7.84 -21.56 -1.39
CA LYS A 228 -8.57 -20.54 -2.17
C LYS A 228 -9.56 -19.75 -1.30
N ASP A 229 -10.31 -20.41 -0.43
CA ASP A 229 -11.29 -19.75 0.44
C ASP A 229 -10.62 -18.98 1.58
N LYS A 230 -9.50 -19.51 2.12
CA LYS A 230 -8.62 -18.77 3.03
C LYS A 230 -8.12 -17.48 2.38
N CYS A 231 -7.59 -17.56 1.16
CA CYS A 231 -7.10 -16.39 0.43
C CYS A 231 -8.20 -15.32 0.27
N LYS A 232 -9.43 -15.70 -0.12
CA LYS A 232 -10.55 -14.75 -0.27
C LYS A 232 -10.99 -14.14 1.07
N THR A 233 -10.96 -14.92 2.14
CA THR A 233 -11.39 -14.43 3.47
C THR A 233 -10.34 -13.47 4.04
N LEU A 234 -9.06 -13.79 3.89
CA LEU A 234 -7.96 -12.90 4.26
C LEU A 234 -7.97 -11.61 3.43
N ASP A 235 -8.33 -11.68 2.13
CA ASP A 235 -8.49 -10.49 1.28
C ASP A 235 -9.49 -9.49 1.84
N ARG A 236 -10.65 -9.98 2.31
CA ARG A 236 -11.65 -9.14 2.98
C ARG A 236 -11.09 -8.54 4.26
N LEU A 237 -10.37 -9.34 5.06
CA LEU A 237 -9.77 -8.86 6.30
C LEU A 237 -8.72 -7.76 6.07
N VAL A 238 -7.91 -7.85 5.00
CA VAL A 238 -6.97 -6.77 4.61
C VAL A 238 -7.71 -5.47 4.30
N ARG A 239 -8.90 -5.53 3.69
CA ARG A 239 -9.74 -4.33 3.44
C ARG A 239 -10.28 -3.75 4.74
N THR A 240 -10.78 -4.59 5.64
CA THR A 240 -11.23 -4.17 6.98
C THR A 240 -10.10 -3.48 7.75
N ILE A 241 -8.90 -4.07 7.73
CA ILE A 241 -7.73 -3.44 8.36
C ILE A 241 -7.41 -2.10 7.70
N SER A 242 -7.47 -2.00 6.38
CA SER A 242 -7.17 -0.73 5.68
C SER A 242 -8.15 0.39 6.03
N LEU A 243 -9.42 0.07 6.29
CA LEU A 243 -10.41 1.02 6.79
C LEU A 243 -10.13 1.41 8.24
N ALA A 244 -9.79 0.45 9.10
CA ALA A 244 -9.40 0.73 10.48
C ALA A 244 -8.13 1.61 10.56
N GLU A 245 -7.20 1.45 9.61
CA GLU A 245 -6.01 2.29 9.51
C GLU A 245 -6.33 3.74 9.15
N SER A 246 -7.23 3.97 8.20
CA SER A 246 -7.60 5.33 7.78
C SER A 246 -8.28 6.13 8.89
N ASP A 247 -8.99 5.44 9.78
CA ASP A 247 -9.69 6.05 10.91
C ASP A 247 -8.77 6.24 12.14
N SER A 248 -7.55 5.68 12.10
CA SER A 248 -6.61 5.73 13.23
C SER A 248 -5.66 6.92 13.15
N ASN A 249 -5.50 7.65 14.25
CA ASN A 249 -4.57 8.79 14.36
C ASN A 249 -3.13 8.37 14.71
N PHE A 250 -2.75 7.12 14.45
CA PHE A 250 -1.42 6.60 14.77
C PHE A 250 -0.54 6.56 13.53
N PHE A 251 0.59 7.23 13.60
CA PHE A 251 1.64 7.12 12.60
C PHE A 251 2.94 6.69 13.31
N PRO A 252 3.63 5.62 12.87
CA PRO A 252 3.10 4.55 12.03
C PRO A 252 1.83 3.92 12.62
N SER A 253 1.02 3.33 11.74
CA SER A 253 -0.21 2.65 12.13
C SER A 253 0.07 1.47 13.06
N ILE A 254 -0.73 1.33 14.12
CA ILE A 254 -0.70 0.16 15.01
C ILE A 254 -1.13 -1.14 14.30
N PHE A 255 -1.85 -1.04 13.18
CA PHE A 255 -2.29 -2.18 12.38
C PHE A 255 -1.25 -2.64 11.36
N SER A 256 -0.20 -1.86 11.10
CA SER A 256 0.76 -2.12 10.02
C SER A 256 1.39 -3.52 10.08
N THR A 257 1.89 -3.93 11.25
CA THR A 257 2.47 -5.26 11.47
C THR A 257 1.44 -6.38 11.29
N LEU A 258 0.22 -6.19 11.82
CA LEU A 258 -0.87 -7.16 11.64
C LEU A 258 -1.25 -7.28 10.16
N LYS A 259 -1.41 -6.15 9.46
CA LYS A 259 -1.71 -6.10 8.03
C LYS A 259 -0.69 -6.87 7.20
N LEU A 260 0.60 -6.68 7.48
CA LEU A 260 1.67 -7.43 6.81
C LEU A 260 1.60 -8.93 7.09
N ASN A 261 1.23 -9.34 8.31
CA ASN A 261 0.99 -10.75 8.65
C ASN A 261 -0.20 -11.32 7.85
N VAL A 262 -1.33 -10.61 7.80
CA VAL A 262 -2.51 -11.03 7.03
C VAL A 262 -2.18 -11.11 5.54
N ILE A 263 -1.46 -10.14 4.98
CA ILE A 263 -1.03 -10.16 3.57
C ILE A 263 -0.09 -11.34 3.30
N PHE A 264 0.82 -11.67 4.22
CA PHE A 264 1.70 -12.82 4.10
C PHE A 264 0.89 -14.12 4.00
N ASP A 265 -0.03 -14.36 4.95
CA ASP A 265 -0.86 -15.58 4.94
C ASP A 265 -1.84 -15.61 3.76
N LEU A 266 -2.30 -14.45 3.28
CA LEU A 266 -3.10 -14.30 2.07
C LEU A 266 -2.30 -14.77 0.86
N CYS A 267 -1.10 -14.22 0.66
CA CYS A 267 -0.24 -14.57 -0.47
C CYS A 267 0.15 -16.04 -0.42
N LYS A 268 0.48 -16.57 0.77
CA LYS A 268 0.79 -17.99 0.97
C LYS A 268 -0.39 -18.89 0.58
N SER A 269 -1.57 -18.65 1.15
CA SER A 269 -2.79 -19.42 0.83
C SER A 269 -3.17 -19.29 -0.65
N GLY A 270 -2.96 -18.10 -1.23
CA GLY A 270 -3.22 -17.84 -2.63
C GLY A 270 -2.28 -18.61 -3.56
N VAL A 271 -0.98 -18.62 -3.27
CA VAL A 271 0.02 -19.41 -4.02
C VAL A 271 -0.26 -20.90 -3.92
N GLU A 272 -0.52 -21.41 -2.72
CA GLU A 272 -0.91 -22.83 -2.50
C GLU A 272 -2.20 -23.19 -3.23
N GLY A 273 -3.15 -22.25 -3.31
CA GLY A 273 -4.41 -22.40 -4.04
C GLY A 273 -4.31 -22.18 -5.55
N GLY A 274 -3.13 -21.82 -6.09
CA GLY A 274 -2.96 -21.48 -7.51
C GLY A 274 -3.78 -20.25 -7.95
N MET A 275 -3.97 -19.29 -7.05
CA MET A 275 -4.72 -18.05 -7.31
C MET A 275 -3.86 -17.03 -8.06
N GLN A 276 -4.47 -16.36 -9.04
CA GLN A 276 -3.86 -15.26 -9.78
C GLN A 276 -4.22 -13.89 -9.16
N GLY A 277 -3.50 -12.84 -9.55
CA GLY A 277 -3.70 -11.46 -9.11
C GLY A 277 -3.02 -11.11 -7.78
N LEU A 278 -1.99 -11.85 -7.40
CA LEU A 278 -1.30 -11.69 -6.11
C LEU A 278 0.02 -10.92 -6.21
N THR A 279 0.54 -10.73 -7.43
CA THR A 279 1.87 -10.15 -7.69
C THR A 279 2.10 -8.84 -6.93
N SER A 280 1.17 -7.89 -7.01
CA SER A 280 1.32 -6.57 -6.38
C SER A 280 1.41 -6.64 -4.86
N ARG A 281 0.68 -7.57 -4.23
CA ARG A 281 0.70 -7.76 -2.78
C ARG A 281 1.97 -8.45 -2.31
N ALA A 282 2.40 -9.46 -3.06
CA ALA A 282 3.64 -10.17 -2.76
C ALA A 282 4.86 -9.25 -2.97
N GLN A 283 4.85 -8.39 -4.00
CA GLN A 283 5.85 -7.35 -4.21
C GLN A 283 5.88 -6.35 -3.05
N TYR A 284 4.71 -5.83 -2.64
CA TYR A 284 4.61 -4.93 -1.50
C TYR A 284 5.18 -5.57 -0.22
N LEU A 285 4.80 -6.81 0.07
CA LEU A 285 5.28 -7.56 1.22
C LEU A 285 6.81 -7.76 1.19
N HIS A 286 7.36 -8.10 0.02
CA HIS A 286 8.80 -8.25 -0.15
C HIS A 286 9.54 -6.93 0.04
N SER A 287 9.00 -5.81 -0.46
CA SER A 287 9.59 -4.47 -0.27
C SER A 287 9.71 -4.07 1.21
N LYS A 288 8.87 -4.66 2.08
CA LYS A 288 8.87 -4.38 3.53
C LYS A 288 9.74 -5.33 4.35
N ARG A 289 9.77 -6.63 4.03
CA ARG A 289 10.48 -7.64 4.85
C ARG A 289 11.78 -8.14 4.26
N ASN A 290 11.96 -8.03 2.94
CA ASN A 290 13.15 -8.42 2.19
C ASN A 290 13.81 -9.73 2.68
N ASN A 291 13.08 -10.84 2.60
CA ASN A 291 13.56 -12.15 3.04
C ASN A 291 13.16 -13.28 2.09
N ASP A 292 13.72 -14.47 2.32
CA ASP A 292 13.53 -15.66 1.48
C ASP A 292 12.06 -16.03 1.26
N ASP A 293 11.24 -16.01 2.32
CA ASP A 293 9.81 -16.38 2.22
C ASP A 293 9.01 -15.37 1.39
N THR A 294 9.29 -14.07 1.56
CA THR A 294 8.59 -13.04 0.78
C THR A 294 9.03 -13.01 -0.68
N MET A 295 10.32 -13.27 -0.95
CA MET A 295 10.78 -13.45 -2.32
C MET A 295 10.20 -14.71 -2.97
N TYR A 296 10.08 -15.80 -2.21
CA TYR A 296 9.38 -17.01 -2.64
C TYR A 296 7.95 -16.70 -3.07
N LEU A 297 7.17 -16.04 -2.20
CA LEU A 297 5.78 -15.67 -2.51
C LEU A 297 5.68 -14.74 -3.73
N TYR A 298 6.60 -13.77 -3.85
CA TYR A 298 6.62 -12.84 -4.99
C TYR A 298 6.92 -13.56 -6.31
N THR A 299 7.93 -14.43 -6.32
CA THR A 299 8.29 -15.20 -7.52
C THR A 299 7.18 -16.16 -7.93
N MET A 300 6.54 -16.84 -6.96
CA MET A 300 5.42 -17.73 -7.23
C MET A 300 4.18 -16.99 -7.73
N ALA A 301 3.88 -15.82 -7.18
CA ALA A 301 2.78 -14.98 -7.65
C ALA A 301 3.00 -14.54 -9.11
N LEU A 302 4.20 -14.07 -9.45
CA LEU A 302 4.56 -13.74 -10.85
C LEU A 302 4.39 -14.93 -11.78
N THR A 303 4.84 -16.12 -11.34
CA THR A 303 4.73 -17.35 -12.12
C THR A 303 3.27 -17.72 -12.38
N LEU A 304 2.41 -17.64 -11.36
CA LEU A 304 0.97 -17.91 -11.48
C LEU A 304 0.26 -16.91 -12.38
N ASP A 305 0.66 -15.64 -12.33
CA ASP A 305 0.14 -14.56 -13.18
C ASP A 305 0.66 -14.64 -14.63
N GLY A 306 1.60 -15.55 -14.91
CA GLY A 306 2.17 -15.77 -16.25
C GLY A 306 3.35 -14.87 -16.61
N ASN A 307 3.83 -14.06 -15.67
CA ASN A 307 4.99 -13.15 -15.83
C ASN A 307 6.30 -13.90 -15.56
N ILE A 308 6.57 -14.95 -16.35
CA ILE A 308 7.67 -15.90 -16.10
C ILE A 308 9.05 -15.21 -16.22
N GLU A 309 9.22 -14.33 -17.21
CA GLU A 309 10.49 -13.63 -17.45
C GLU A 309 10.89 -12.74 -16.26
N GLU A 310 9.93 -11.99 -15.71
CA GLU A 310 10.16 -11.18 -14.51
C GLU A 310 10.43 -12.08 -13.29
N ALA A 311 9.70 -13.19 -13.15
CA ALA A 311 9.90 -14.13 -12.06
C ALA A 311 11.33 -14.70 -12.04
N GLU A 312 11.87 -15.05 -13.21
CA GLU A 312 13.26 -15.50 -13.36
C GLU A 312 14.28 -14.42 -13.02
N GLU A 313 14.05 -13.19 -13.48
CA GLU A 313 14.92 -12.07 -13.18
C GLU A 313 15.02 -11.87 -11.67
N LYS A 314 13.87 -11.81 -10.96
CA LYS A 314 13.84 -11.68 -9.50
C LYS A 314 14.51 -12.85 -8.80
N PHE A 315 14.23 -14.08 -9.25
CA PHE A 315 14.86 -15.29 -8.71
C PHE A 315 16.38 -15.27 -8.85
N ARG A 316 16.90 -14.84 -10.01
CA ARG A 316 18.33 -14.79 -10.31
C ARG A 316 19.05 -13.72 -9.49
N LEU A 317 18.43 -12.55 -9.33
CA LEU A 317 19.02 -11.41 -8.61
C LEU A 317 19.01 -11.61 -7.10
N PHE A 318 18.07 -12.38 -6.56
CA PHE A 318 17.94 -12.57 -5.12
C PHE A 318 18.91 -13.61 -4.55
N LYS A 319 19.60 -13.25 -3.46
CA LYS A 319 20.50 -14.14 -2.72
C LYS A 319 19.74 -14.93 -1.66
N PHE A 320 19.23 -16.10 -2.02
CA PHE A 320 18.56 -17.01 -1.10
C PHE A 320 19.53 -17.64 -0.09
N ARG A 321 19.14 -17.66 1.18
CA ARG A 321 19.80 -18.41 2.26
C ARG A 321 19.22 -19.82 2.39
N ASN A 322 17.91 -19.97 2.16
CA ASN A 322 17.21 -21.24 2.20
C ASN A 322 17.28 -21.96 0.84
N THR A 323 18.15 -22.96 0.75
CA THR A 323 18.39 -23.74 -0.47
C THR A 323 17.17 -24.55 -0.90
N LYS A 324 16.35 -25.04 0.04
CA LYS A 324 15.14 -25.81 -0.27
C LYS A 324 14.10 -24.94 -0.99
N LEU A 325 13.86 -23.73 -0.50
CA LEU A 325 12.97 -22.77 -1.16
C LEU A 325 13.49 -22.41 -2.54
N ARG A 326 14.78 -22.11 -2.65
CA ARG A 326 15.41 -21.79 -3.94
C ARG A 326 15.22 -22.91 -4.97
N ASN A 327 15.47 -24.16 -4.58
CA ASN A 327 15.31 -25.31 -5.47
C ASN A 327 13.85 -25.51 -5.88
N HIS A 328 12.92 -25.30 -4.95
CA HIS A 328 11.50 -25.39 -5.25
C HIS A 328 11.06 -24.32 -6.28
N ILE A 329 11.50 -23.07 -6.12
CA ILE A 329 11.24 -22.00 -7.09
C ILE A 329 11.80 -22.37 -8.46
N SER A 330 13.05 -22.82 -8.51
CA SER A 330 13.72 -23.19 -9.76
C SER A 330 12.92 -24.24 -10.53
N HIS A 331 12.50 -25.30 -9.85
CA HIS A 331 11.69 -26.35 -10.46
C HIS A 331 10.33 -25.82 -10.94
N ARG A 332 9.65 -25.00 -10.13
CA ARG A 332 8.34 -24.42 -10.50
C ARG A 332 8.44 -23.48 -11.71
N LEU A 333 9.53 -22.71 -11.83
CA LEU A 333 9.78 -21.86 -13.00
C LEU A 333 10.04 -22.69 -14.26
N GLU A 334 10.82 -23.76 -14.14
CA GLU A 334 11.10 -24.68 -15.25
C GLU A 334 9.81 -25.33 -15.77
N VAL A 335 8.99 -25.87 -14.88
CA VAL A 335 7.66 -26.42 -15.24
C VAL A 335 6.78 -25.36 -15.92
N ALA A 336 6.75 -24.12 -15.40
CA ALA A 336 5.95 -23.05 -15.99
C ALA A 336 6.43 -22.67 -17.40
N LYS A 337 7.75 -22.68 -17.65
CA LYS A 337 8.32 -22.47 -18.98
C LYS A 337 7.90 -23.54 -19.96
N GLU A 338 8.03 -24.81 -19.56
CA GLU A 338 7.64 -25.95 -20.38
C GLU A 338 6.16 -25.89 -20.75
N GLU A 339 5.30 -25.55 -19.79
CA GLU A 339 3.87 -25.36 -20.05
C GLU A 339 3.60 -24.20 -21.02
N ARG A 340 4.32 -23.07 -20.91
CA ARG A 340 4.20 -21.92 -21.82
C ARG A 340 4.66 -22.29 -23.23
N GLU A 341 5.77 -23.02 -23.36
CA GLU A 341 6.26 -23.51 -24.64
C GLU A 341 5.31 -24.52 -25.28
N LYS A 342 4.79 -25.48 -24.51
CA LYS A 342 3.82 -26.46 -25.01
C LYS A 342 2.58 -25.76 -25.56
N LYS A 343 2.04 -24.78 -24.83
CA LYS A 343 0.91 -23.96 -25.30
C LYS A 343 1.25 -23.16 -26.58
N ARG A 344 2.49 -22.70 -26.73
CA ARG A 344 2.97 -22.03 -27.96
C ARG A 344 3.00 -23.00 -29.13
N ARG A 345 3.62 -24.18 -28.96
CA ARG A 345 3.69 -25.25 -29.97
C ARG A 345 2.30 -25.71 -30.40
N GLU A 346 1.40 -25.95 -29.45
CA GLU A 346 0.00 -26.33 -29.75
C GLU A 346 -0.74 -25.25 -30.57
N LYS A 347 -0.49 -23.96 -30.30
CA LYS A 347 -1.06 -22.85 -31.08
C LYS A 347 -0.48 -22.81 -32.49
N GLU A 348 0.83 -23.00 -32.65
CA GLU A 348 1.52 -23.07 -33.94
C GLU A 348 1.03 -24.27 -34.77
N GLU A 349 0.93 -25.46 -34.17
CA GLU A 349 0.36 -26.63 -34.83
C GLU A 349 -1.10 -26.42 -35.25
N LYS A 350 -1.93 -25.79 -34.41
CA LYS A 350 -3.31 -25.45 -34.79
C LYS A 350 -3.34 -24.49 -35.96
N ARG A 351 -2.38 -23.55 -36.07
CA ARG A 351 -2.25 -22.66 -37.22
C ARG A 351 -1.82 -23.43 -38.47
N HIS A 352 -0.81 -24.30 -38.37
CA HIS A 352 -0.35 -25.13 -39.48
C HIS A 352 -1.43 -26.11 -39.97
N ARG A 353 -2.12 -26.82 -39.06
CA ARG A 353 -3.25 -27.71 -39.43
C ARG A 353 -4.37 -26.95 -40.12
N ARG A 354 -4.69 -25.73 -39.67
CA ARG A 354 -5.67 -24.87 -40.35
C ARG A 354 -5.18 -24.44 -41.73
N GLN A 355 -3.90 -24.09 -41.86
CA GLN A 355 -3.32 -23.71 -43.13
C GLN A 355 -3.30 -24.88 -44.12
N GLN A 356 -2.87 -26.06 -43.68
CA GLN A 356 -2.94 -27.30 -44.46
C GLN A 356 -4.37 -27.64 -44.87
N TYR A 357 -5.34 -27.59 -43.96
CA TYR A 357 -6.75 -27.80 -44.30
C TYR A 357 -7.25 -26.80 -45.37
N MET A 358 -6.82 -25.54 -45.30
CA MET A 358 -7.17 -24.53 -46.31
C MET A 358 -6.49 -24.81 -47.65
N GLU A 359 -5.22 -25.23 -47.66
CA GLU A 359 -4.48 -25.61 -48.87
C GLU A 359 -5.03 -26.90 -49.50
N GLU A 360 -5.39 -27.91 -48.71
CA GLU A 360 -5.95 -29.16 -49.22
C GLU A 360 -7.37 -29.00 -49.77
N ASN A 361 -8.23 -28.23 -49.09
CA ASN A 361 -9.63 -28.07 -49.51
C ASN A 361 -9.86 -26.90 -50.48
N TYR A 362 -8.95 -25.92 -50.54
CA TYR A 362 -9.09 -24.71 -51.36
C TYR A 362 -7.81 -24.33 -52.14
N GLY A 363 -6.68 -25.01 -51.96
CA GLY A 363 -5.38 -24.66 -52.57
C GLY A 363 -5.19 -25.10 -54.03
N GLY A 364 -6.22 -25.67 -54.66
CA GLY A 364 -6.28 -25.93 -56.10
C GLY A 364 -7.28 -25.06 -56.87
N ILE A 365 -8.01 -24.16 -56.19
CA ILE A 365 -8.96 -23.26 -56.86
C ILE A 365 -8.14 -22.07 -57.40
N PRO A 366 -8.02 -21.87 -58.72
CA PRO A 366 -7.41 -20.67 -59.25
C PRO A 366 -8.16 -19.48 -58.64
N ARG A 367 -7.43 -18.54 -58.00
CA ARG A 367 -8.02 -17.29 -57.49
C ARG A 367 -8.46 -16.45 -58.70
N ASN A 368 -9.62 -16.79 -59.25
CA ASN A 368 -10.25 -16.04 -60.32
C ASN A 368 -11.28 -15.11 -59.66
N LYS A 369 -11.25 -13.83 -60.07
CA LYS A 369 -11.88 -12.68 -59.39
C LYS A 369 -13.42 -12.70 -59.28
N GLY A 370 -14.11 -13.82 -59.55
CA GLY A 370 -15.59 -13.89 -59.62
C GLY A 370 -16.29 -15.02 -58.83
N ASP A 371 -15.71 -16.22 -58.71
CA ASP A 371 -16.38 -17.38 -58.05
C ASP A 371 -15.39 -18.24 -57.23
N PHE A 372 -14.72 -17.61 -56.26
CA PHE A 372 -13.56 -18.18 -55.54
C PHE A 372 -13.87 -19.42 -54.66
N LEU A 373 -15.14 -19.74 -54.40
CA LEU A 373 -15.57 -20.99 -53.73
C LEU A 373 -16.46 -21.86 -54.65
N GLY A 374 -16.60 -21.50 -55.93
CA GLY A 374 -17.38 -22.25 -56.91
C GLY A 374 -18.90 -22.27 -56.68
N TYR A 375 -19.46 -21.30 -55.95
CA TYR A 375 -20.88 -21.31 -55.59
C TYR A 375 -21.79 -21.07 -56.79
N TYR A 376 -21.40 -20.21 -57.74
CA TYR A 376 -22.17 -20.00 -58.97
C TYR A 376 -22.15 -21.28 -59.82
N LYS A 377 -20.97 -21.90 -59.92
CA LYS A 377 -20.77 -23.18 -60.60
C LYS A 377 -21.60 -24.32 -60.00
N MET A 378 -21.70 -24.40 -58.67
CA MET A 378 -22.52 -25.40 -57.97
C MET A 378 -24.03 -25.25 -58.25
N LEU A 379 -24.49 -24.03 -58.55
CA LEU A 379 -25.88 -23.77 -58.97
C LEU A 379 -26.09 -23.92 -60.49
N GLY A 380 -25.04 -24.27 -61.23
CA GLY A 380 -25.09 -24.55 -62.66
C GLY A 380 -24.93 -23.32 -63.55
N PHE A 381 -24.42 -22.21 -63.03
CA PHE A 381 -24.06 -21.04 -63.83
C PHE A 381 -22.64 -21.17 -64.37
N LYS A 382 -22.40 -20.61 -65.56
CA LYS A 382 -21.05 -20.51 -66.13
C LYS A 382 -20.27 -19.39 -65.44
N GLU A 383 -18.94 -19.46 -65.52
CA GLU A 383 -18.02 -18.57 -64.78
C GLU A 383 -18.19 -17.08 -65.13
N ASP A 384 -18.71 -16.76 -66.31
CA ASP A 384 -18.98 -15.39 -66.78
C ASP A 384 -20.45 -14.95 -66.59
N GLU A 385 -21.33 -15.84 -66.13
CA GLU A 385 -22.74 -15.52 -65.91
C GLU A 385 -22.91 -14.78 -64.57
N LYS A 386 -23.54 -13.60 -64.60
CA LYS A 386 -23.92 -12.84 -63.41
C LYS A 386 -25.43 -12.92 -63.17
N PRO A 387 -25.92 -14.03 -62.60
CA PRO A 387 -27.35 -14.25 -62.50
C PRO A 387 -28.00 -13.35 -61.44
N ASP A 388 -29.21 -12.90 -61.73
CA ASP A 388 -30.00 -12.16 -60.74
C ASP A 388 -30.50 -13.08 -59.60
N GLU A 389 -31.04 -12.49 -58.54
CA GLU A 389 -31.53 -13.26 -57.39
C GLU A 389 -32.66 -14.25 -57.76
N LYS A 390 -33.49 -13.92 -58.76
CA LYS A 390 -34.58 -14.76 -59.23
C LYS A 390 -34.03 -15.96 -60.01
N GLU A 391 -32.98 -15.75 -60.81
CA GLU A 391 -32.28 -16.79 -61.56
C GLU A 391 -31.59 -17.78 -60.64
N ILE A 392 -30.88 -17.30 -59.61
CA ILE A 392 -30.25 -18.12 -58.57
C ILE A 392 -31.29 -18.99 -57.85
N LYS A 393 -32.42 -18.39 -57.44
CA LYS A 393 -33.56 -19.11 -56.83
C LYS A 393 -34.19 -20.13 -57.78
N LYS A 394 -34.30 -19.80 -59.07
CA LYS A 394 -34.85 -20.69 -60.10
C LYS A 394 -33.91 -21.87 -60.37
N ALA A 395 -32.61 -21.64 -60.44
CA ALA A 395 -31.60 -22.68 -60.62
C ALA A 395 -31.58 -23.66 -59.45
N TYR A 396 -31.55 -23.15 -58.21
CA TYR A 396 -31.66 -23.98 -57.00
C TYR A 396 -32.94 -24.84 -57.01
N ARG A 397 -34.12 -24.24 -57.28
CA ARG A 397 -35.38 -24.98 -57.38
C ARG A 397 -35.35 -26.08 -58.43
N LYS A 398 -34.74 -25.83 -59.61
CA LYS A 398 -34.58 -26.85 -60.65
C LYS A 398 -33.75 -28.03 -60.16
N ILE A 399 -32.66 -27.78 -59.43
CA ILE A 399 -31.82 -28.83 -58.85
C ILE A 399 -32.61 -29.65 -57.82
N VAL A 400 -33.35 -29.00 -56.91
CA VAL A 400 -34.18 -29.69 -55.89
C VAL A 400 -35.27 -30.56 -56.53
N VAL A 401 -35.95 -30.06 -57.56
CA VAL A 401 -37.01 -30.81 -58.27
C VAL A 401 -36.43 -31.96 -59.07
N LYS A 402 -35.30 -31.76 -59.76
CA LYS A 402 -34.59 -32.83 -60.49
C LYS A 402 -34.14 -33.93 -59.55
N ASN A 403 -33.71 -33.56 -58.34
CA ASN A 403 -33.33 -34.51 -57.29
C ASN A 403 -34.53 -35.38 -56.85
N LYS A 404 -35.66 -34.75 -56.49
CA LYS A 404 -36.86 -35.47 -56.00
C LYS A 404 -37.47 -36.44 -57.01
N LYS A 405 -37.27 -36.22 -58.32
CA LYS A 405 -37.83 -37.06 -59.39
C LYS A 405 -36.93 -38.23 -59.79
N LYS A 406 -35.69 -38.31 -59.30
CA LYS A 406 -34.73 -39.35 -59.70
C LYS A 406 -34.77 -40.51 -58.70
N LYS A 407 -35.11 -41.73 -59.15
CA LYS A 407 -34.86 -42.96 -58.38
C LYS A 407 -33.34 -43.20 -58.34
N LYS A 408 -32.78 -43.47 -57.16
CA LYS A 408 -31.34 -43.64 -56.93
C LYS A 408 -31.07 -44.90 -56.13
N ASN A 409 -29.91 -45.49 -56.32
CA ASN A 409 -29.40 -46.60 -55.51
C ASN A 409 -28.60 -46.05 -54.31
N GLU A 410 -28.32 -46.88 -53.29
CA GLU A 410 -27.74 -46.43 -52.00
C GLU A 410 -26.40 -45.68 -52.13
N ASN A 411 -25.51 -46.09 -53.05
CA ASN A 411 -24.24 -45.38 -53.27
C ASN A 411 -24.44 -44.02 -53.96
N GLU A 412 -25.38 -43.94 -54.90
CA GLU A 412 -25.74 -42.66 -55.53
C GLU A 412 -26.43 -41.73 -54.54
N GLU A 413 -27.15 -42.26 -53.54
CA GLU A 413 -27.82 -41.45 -52.53
C GLU A 413 -26.83 -40.72 -51.62
N LYS A 414 -25.76 -41.40 -51.18
CA LYS A 414 -24.70 -40.82 -50.34
C LYS A 414 -23.91 -39.73 -51.06
N GLU A 415 -23.43 -40.00 -52.27
CA GLU A 415 -22.71 -39.00 -53.08
C GLU A 415 -23.58 -37.78 -53.40
N TRP A 416 -24.88 -38.00 -53.62
CA TRP A 416 -25.81 -36.91 -53.83
C TRP A 416 -26.11 -36.12 -52.57
N GLU A 417 -26.19 -36.75 -51.40
CA GLU A 417 -26.40 -36.05 -50.13
C GLU A 417 -25.25 -35.07 -49.84
N GLU A 418 -24.01 -35.50 -50.08
CA GLU A 418 -22.82 -34.65 -49.95
C GLU A 418 -22.80 -33.50 -50.95
N ASN A 419 -23.13 -33.77 -52.22
CA ASN A 419 -23.24 -32.74 -53.24
C ASN A 419 -24.39 -31.76 -52.96
N PHE A 420 -25.51 -32.25 -52.42
CA PHE A 420 -26.66 -31.42 -52.07
C PHE A 420 -26.39 -30.53 -50.86
N LYS A 421 -25.59 -30.99 -49.88
CA LYS A 421 -25.08 -30.13 -48.79
C LYS A 421 -24.27 -28.95 -49.33
N LYS A 422 -23.41 -29.17 -50.34
CA LYS A 422 -22.62 -28.11 -51.01
C LYS A 422 -23.54 -27.13 -51.76
N ILE A 423 -24.54 -27.62 -52.48
CA ILE A 423 -25.53 -26.80 -53.21
C ILE A 423 -26.38 -25.95 -52.25
N ASN A 424 -26.78 -26.51 -51.10
CA ASN A 424 -27.50 -25.77 -50.07
C ASN A 424 -26.65 -24.65 -49.46
N LYS A 425 -25.35 -24.91 -49.24
CA LYS A 425 -24.41 -23.89 -48.78
C LYS A 425 -24.24 -22.77 -49.82
N ALA A 426 -24.04 -23.13 -51.08
CA ALA A 426 -23.94 -22.16 -52.18
C ALA A 426 -25.20 -21.29 -52.30
N PHE A 427 -26.40 -21.88 -52.23
CA PHE A 427 -27.66 -21.13 -52.24
C PHE A 427 -27.84 -20.27 -50.98
N GLY A 428 -27.37 -20.72 -49.80
CA GLY A 428 -27.42 -19.95 -48.56
C GLY A 428 -26.59 -18.67 -48.58
N VAL A 429 -25.54 -18.63 -49.41
CA VAL A 429 -24.70 -17.45 -49.63
C VAL A 429 -25.18 -16.62 -50.82
N LEU A 430 -25.41 -17.24 -51.97
CA LEU A 430 -25.80 -16.54 -53.21
C LEU A 430 -27.27 -16.11 -53.25
N GLY A 431 -28.14 -16.75 -52.47
CA GLY A 431 -29.56 -16.45 -52.42
C GLY A 431 -29.93 -15.23 -51.57
N ASP A 432 -29.00 -14.74 -50.75
CA ASP A 432 -29.14 -13.51 -49.96
C ASP A 432 -28.29 -12.40 -50.59
N LYS A 433 -28.91 -11.27 -50.93
CA LYS A 433 -28.25 -10.16 -51.62
C LYS A 433 -26.99 -9.67 -50.88
N LYS A 434 -27.03 -9.54 -49.55
CA LYS A 434 -25.90 -9.02 -48.78
C LYS A 434 -24.75 -10.01 -48.70
N LYS A 435 -25.07 -11.30 -48.51
CA LYS A 435 -24.06 -12.37 -48.49
C LYS A 435 -23.44 -12.57 -49.87
N ARG A 436 -24.24 -12.49 -50.93
CA ARG A 436 -23.76 -12.50 -52.32
C ARG A 436 -22.86 -11.30 -52.61
N ASP A 437 -23.24 -10.09 -52.20
CA ASP A 437 -22.39 -8.91 -52.39
C ASP A 437 -21.04 -9.02 -51.66
N MET A 438 -21.00 -9.68 -50.49
CA MET A 438 -19.73 -10.01 -49.79
C MET A 438 -18.92 -11.06 -50.55
N TYR A 439 -19.61 -12.11 -51.01
CA TYR A 439 -19.02 -13.18 -51.80
C TYR A 439 -18.41 -12.66 -53.11
N ASP A 440 -19.13 -11.83 -53.87
CA ASP A 440 -18.66 -11.22 -55.11
C ASP A 440 -17.47 -10.27 -54.89
N LYS A 441 -17.28 -9.79 -53.66
CA LYS A 441 -16.10 -8.99 -53.23
C LYS A 441 -14.94 -9.85 -52.73
N GLY A 442 -15.03 -11.17 -52.79
CA GLY A 442 -14.00 -12.11 -52.34
C GLY A 442 -13.99 -12.36 -50.83
N ILE A 443 -15.08 -12.03 -50.12
CA ILE A 443 -15.25 -12.26 -48.68
C ILE A 443 -16.18 -13.45 -48.50
N ASP A 444 -15.75 -14.48 -47.75
CA ASP A 444 -16.63 -15.61 -47.41
C ASP A 444 -17.49 -15.23 -46.20
N PRO A 445 -18.81 -14.98 -46.37
CA PRO A 445 -19.68 -14.51 -45.29
C PRO A 445 -19.91 -15.56 -44.20
N ASP A 446 -19.55 -16.82 -44.43
CA ASP A 446 -19.69 -17.91 -43.47
C ASP A 446 -18.34 -18.34 -42.86
N ASN A 447 -17.25 -17.59 -43.11
CA ASN A 447 -15.94 -17.84 -42.50
C ASN A 447 -15.83 -17.20 -41.10
N PRO A 448 -15.78 -18.00 -40.00
CA PRO A 448 -15.75 -17.49 -38.62
C PRO A 448 -14.43 -16.82 -38.21
N GLN A 449 -13.44 -16.71 -39.13
CA GLN A 449 -12.12 -16.14 -38.87
C GLN A 449 -11.81 -14.86 -39.64
N GLN A 450 -12.74 -14.34 -40.46
CA GLN A 450 -12.61 -13.00 -41.04
C GLN A 450 -13.33 -11.95 -40.18
N PRO A 451 -12.74 -10.78 -39.91
CA PRO A 451 -13.42 -9.68 -39.24
C PRO A 451 -14.47 -9.09 -40.21
N SER A 452 -15.69 -9.61 -40.15
CA SER A 452 -16.81 -9.05 -40.91
C SER A 452 -17.19 -7.69 -40.32
N PRO A 453 -17.18 -6.58 -41.08
CA PRO A 453 -17.68 -5.31 -40.59
C PRO A 453 -19.19 -5.41 -40.41
N GLY A 454 -19.65 -5.59 -39.16
CA GLY A 454 -21.03 -5.31 -38.78
C GLY A 454 -22.05 -6.45 -38.84
N PHE A 455 -21.69 -7.70 -38.54
CA PHE A 455 -22.68 -8.77 -38.32
C PHE A 455 -22.52 -9.45 -36.94
N GLY A 456 -22.84 -8.69 -35.90
CA GLY A 456 -23.31 -9.27 -34.64
C GLY A 456 -24.78 -9.67 -34.81
N ASN A 457 -25.04 -10.87 -35.31
CA ASN A 457 -26.23 -11.70 -35.04
C ASN A 457 -26.31 -12.83 -36.07
N ASP A 458 -26.07 -14.03 -35.57
CA ASP A 458 -26.06 -15.32 -36.23
C ASP A 458 -27.35 -15.59 -37.07
N PRO A 459 -27.29 -15.53 -38.42
CA PRO A 459 -28.43 -15.82 -39.29
C PRO A 459 -28.74 -17.33 -39.37
N PHE A 460 -27.82 -18.18 -38.91
CA PHE A 460 -27.97 -19.63 -38.87
C PHE A 460 -29.07 -20.07 -37.88
N GLN A 461 -29.33 -19.26 -36.85
CA GLN A 461 -30.46 -19.49 -35.92
C GLN A 461 -31.83 -19.03 -36.45
N LYS A 462 -31.90 -18.19 -37.50
CA LYS A 462 -33.19 -17.68 -38.01
C LYS A 462 -33.77 -18.49 -39.16
N ILE A 463 -32.94 -19.16 -39.96
CA ILE A 463 -33.43 -20.08 -41.00
C ILE A 463 -33.96 -21.39 -40.36
N PHE A 464 -33.35 -21.86 -39.28
CA PHE A 464 -33.88 -22.99 -38.50
C PHE A 464 -35.11 -22.63 -37.63
N LYS A 465 -35.36 -21.35 -37.33
CA LYS A 465 -36.59 -20.87 -36.65
C LYS A 465 -37.76 -20.56 -37.59
N GLY A 466 -37.53 -20.48 -38.90
CA GLY A 466 -38.55 -20.21 -39.91
C GLY A 466 -39.22 -21.45 -40.51
N PHE A 467 -38.69 -22.65 -40.24
CA PHE A 467 -39.25 -23.94 -40.66
C PHE A 467 -40.36 -24.48 -39.72
N GLY A 468 -40.99 -23.60 -38.95
CA GLY A 468 -42.07 -23.92 -38.02
C GLY A 468 -43.48 -23.75 -38.60
N ASN A 469 -43.72 -23.98 -39.90
CA ASN A 469 -45.07 -23.92 -40.48
C ASN A 469 -45.31 -24.78 -41.75
N PHE A 470 -44.70 -25.96 -41.84
CA PHE A 470 -45.19 -27.03 -42.73
C PHE A 470 -45.13 -28.37 -41.99
N ARG A 471 -46.30 -28.92 -41.65
CA ARG A 471 -46.51 -30.19 -40.92
C ARG A 471 -45.87 -31.36 -41.69
N PHE A 472 -45.02 -32.17 -41.05
CA PHE A 472 -44.98 -33.62 -41.34
C PHE A 472 -44.31 -34.54 -40.28
N PHE A 473 -43.58 -34.08 -39.25
CA PHE A 473 -43.09 -34.99 -38.21
C PHE A 473 -43.06 -34.33 -36.81
N ASP A 474 -43.89 -34.88 -35.91
CA ASP A 474 -43.88 -34.67 -34.46
C ASP A 474 -42.85 -35.60 -33.80
N PHE A 475 -42.09 -35.11 -32.80
CA PHE A 475 -41.64 -35.82 -31.58
C PHE A 475 -40.90 -34.81 -30.67
N PRO A 476 -40.83 -35.02 -29.33
CA PRO A 476 -41.26 -34.04 -28.36
C PRO A 476 -40.13 -33.44 -27.49
N ASN A 477 -40.35 -32.17 -27.12
CA ASN A 477 -40.21 -31.58 -25.78
C ASN A 477 -38.99 -31.94 -24.90
N GLN A 478 -38.19 -30.95 -24.51
CA GLN A 478 -38.19 -30.40 -23.13
C GLN A 478 -37.13 -29.30 -22.92
N GLY A 479 -37.61 -28.11 -22.53
CA GLY A 479 -37.27 -27.58 -21.21
C GLY A 479 -36.21 -26.47 -21.05
N ARG A 480 -36.72 -25.22 -20.96
CA ARG A 480 -36.32 -24.08 -20.07
C ARG A 480 -35.09 -23.23 -20.45
N ARG A 481 -35.24 -21.91 -20.76
CA ARG A 481 -35.51 -20.70 -19.91
C ARG A 481 -34.45 -20.54 -18.78
N GLY A 482 -33.74 -19.42 -18.59
CA GLY A 482 -33.73 -18.08 -19.20
C GLY A 482 -32.69 -17.12 -18.56
N ARG A 483 -32.51 -15.94 -19.20
CA ARG A 483 -32.02 -14.58 -18.78
C ARG A 483 -31.73 -14.32 -17.28
N ARG A 484 -30.84 -13.41 -16.79
CA ARG A 484 -30.37 -12.05 -17.21
C ARG A 484 -29.17 -11.63 -16.30
N SER A 485 -28.13 -10.95 -16.82
CA SER A 485 -27.69 -9.55 -16.57
C SER A 485 -27.19 -9.13 -15.17
N THR A 486 -25.92 -8.68 -15.07
CA THR A 486 -25.52 -7.63 -14.11
C THR A 486 -24.34 -6.77 -14.59
N THR A 487 -24.54 -5.47 -14.39
CA THR A 487 -23.76 -4.25 -14.63
C THR A 487 -22.37 -4.20 -13.98
N THR A 488 -21.40 -3.58 -14.66
CA THR A 488 -20.05 -3.25 -14.17
C THR A 488 -19.94 -1.74 -13.98
N TYR A 489 -19.47 -1.30 -12.80
CA TYR A 489 -19.03 0.08 -12.54
C TYR A 489 -17.51 0.17 -12.61
N PHE A 490 -17.00 1.19 -13.30
CA PHE A 490 -15.61 1.64 -13.29
C PHE A 490 -15.51 2.87 -12.39
N TYR A 491 -14.44 2.98 -11.60
CA TYR A 491 -14.02 4.22 -10.96
C TYR A 491 -12.60 4.56 -11.42
N PHE A 492 -12.43 5.82 -11.80
CA PHE A 492 -11.17 6.53 -11.91
C PHE A 492 -10.69 6.97 -10.52
#